data_AF-A0AAR5PXJ8-F1
#
_entry.id   AF-A0AAR5PXJ8-F1
#
_cell.length_a   1.000
_cell.length_b   1.000
_cell.length_c   1.000
_cell.angle_alpha   90.00
_cell.angle_beta   90.00
_cell.angle_gamma   90.00
#
_symmetry.space_group_name_H-M   'P 1'
#
loop_
_entity.id
_entity.type
_entity.pdbx_description
1 polymer ?
#
loop_
_entity_poly.entity_id
_entity_poly.type
_entity_poly.pdbx_seq_one_letter_code
_entity_poly.pdbx_strand_id
1 'polypeptide(L)'
;MDWSRPSQCIDQMSSCAVPVAPAPPALKDLPKVAGDLKSELEGFSSSKLKNAETQEKIVLPSAEDLAAEKTEKALIEGIAKFDPAKLKHTETQEKNPLPDKDAVQQEKTHQNLLSGVEHFDKTTMKHAQTSEKIILPNTEVIEQEKAQSNLLSGIENFDSTKLKHAETQEKNPLPTKEVIDQEKSA
;
A
#
# COMPACT_ATOMS: atom_id res chain seq x y z
N MET A 1 -7.62 -4.96 -47.69
CA MET A 1 -6.42 -4.24 -48.14
C MET A 1 -6.53 -4.07 -49.64
N ASP A 2 -6.88 -2.86 -50.06
CA ASP A 2 -7.21 -2.52 -51.44
C ASP A 2 -5.94 -2.09 -52.18
N TRP A 3 -5.58 -2.80 -53.25
CA TRP A 3 -4.47 -2.49 -54.15
C TRP A 3 -4.97 -1.58 -55.27
N SER A 4 -4.98 -0.28 -54.97
CA SER A 4 -5.25 0.83 -55.90
C SER A 4 -3.93 1.59 -56.05
N ARG A 5 -3.37 1.94 -57.22
CA ARG A 5 -3.80 2.03 -58.62
C ARG A 5 -2.52 2.20 -59.48
N PRO A 6 -2.57 2.42 -60.81
CA PRO A 6 -1.62 1.86 -61.76
C PRO A 6 -0.65 2.88 -62.38
N SER A 7 0.38 2.31 -63.01
CA SER A 7 1.22 2.83 -64.11
C SER A 7 0.85 4.22 -64.64
N GLN A 8 1.67 5.20 -64.29
CA GLN A 8 1.79 6.45 -65.03
C GLN A 8 3.26 6.83 -65.19
N CYS A 9 3.60 7.13 -66.45
CA CYS A 9 4.70 8.00 -66.88
C CYS A 9 6.12 7.41 -66.80
N ILE A 10 6.40 6.46 -67.69
CA ILE A 10 7.71 6.37 -68.35
C ILE A 10 7.65 7.36 -69.50
N ASP A 11 8.11 8.58 -69.29
CA ASP A 11 8.68 9.49 -70.31
C ASP A 11 8.87 10.85 -69.64
N GLN A 12 10.06 11.11 -69.11
CA GLN A 12 10.80 12.38 -69.20
C GLN A 12 12.05 12.33 -68.28
N MET A 13 13.07 11.57 -68.67
CA MET A 13 14.42 11.73 -68.11
C MET A 13 15.33 12.26 -69.20
N SER A 14 15.13 13.55 -69.50
CA SER A 14 16.10 14.38 -70.18
C SER A 14 17.18 14.78 -69.18
N SER A 15 18.43 14.50 -69.56
CA SER A 15 19.63 15.23 -69.15
C SER A 15 20.07 15.17 -67.69
N CYS A 16 20.82 14.11 -67.34
CA CYS A 16 22.02 14.25 -66.52
C CYS A 16 23.14 13.45 -67.20
N ALA A 17 24.21 14.14 -67.62
CA ALA A 17 25.42 13.50 -68.10
C ALA A 17 26.01 12.64 -66.98
N VAL A 18 25.96 11.32 -67.13
CA VAL A 18 26.65 10.40 -66.22
C VAL A 18 28.14 10.52 -66.49
N PRO A 19 28.98 10.85 -65.48
CA PRO A 19 30.42 10.81 -65.66
C PRO A 19 30.82 9.39 -66.06
N VAL A 20 31.56 9.27 -67.17
CA VAL A 20 32.23 8.03 -67.56
C VAL A 20 33.04 7.54 -66.36
N ALA A 21 32.62 6.43 -65.76
CA ALA A 21 33.43 5.71 -64.79
C ALA A 21 34.72 5.27 -65.52
N PRO A 22 35.90 5.46 -64.92
CA PRO A 22 37.14 4.99 -65.54
C PRO A 22 37.06 3.48 -65.74
N ALA A 23 37.47 3.02 -66.92
CA ALA A 23 37.57 1.61 -67.24
C ALA A 23 38.40 0.87 -66.17
N PRO A 24 38.08 -0.40 -65.84
CA PRO A 24 38.92 -1.18 -64.94
C PRO A 24 40.37 -1.16 -65.45
N PRO A 25 41.37 -0.92 -64.58
CA PRO A 25 42.76 -0.83 -64.99
C PRO A 25 43.14 -2.09 -65.75
N ALA A 26 43.79 -1.93 -66.89
CA ALA A 26 44.25 -3.07 -67.67
C ALA A 26 45.31 -3.82 -66.86
N LEU A 27 45.52 -5.12 -67.13
CA LEU A 27 46.48 -5.97 -66.40
C LEU A 27 47.89 -5.37 -66.27
N LYS A 28 48.27 -4.50 -67.20
CA LYS A 28 49.55 -3.76 -67.21
C LYS A 28 49.64 -2.59 -66.21
N ASP A 29 48.49 -2.10 -65.74
CA ASP A 29 48.36 -0.91 -64.88
C ASP A 29 48.20 -1.29 -63.40
N LEU A 30 48.11 -2.58 -63.06
CA LEU A 30 48.17 -3.05 -61.68
C LEU A 30 49.63 -3.03 -61.17
N PRO A 31 49.87 -2.66 -59.90
CA PRO A 31 51.21 -2.74 -59.31
C PRO A 31 51.73 -4.17 -59.39
N LYS A 32 52.94 -4.34 -59.91
CA LYS A 32 53.60 -5.65 -59.92
C LYS A 32 53.85 -6.08 -58.47
N VAL A 33 53.38 -7.27 -58.12
CA VAL A 33 53.70 -7.91 -56.83
C VAL A 33 55.22 -7.95 -56.70
N ALA A 34 55.74 -7.47 -55.57
CA ALA A 34 57.17 -7.48 -55.31
C ALA A 34 57.72 -8.91 -55.45
N GLY A 35 58.91 -9.07 -56.04
CA GLY A 35 59.46 -10.39 -56.40
C GLY A 35 59.57 -11.33 -55.20
N ASP A 36 59.86 -10.78 -54.02
CA ASP A 36 59.96 -11.53 -52.77
C ASP A 36 58.60 -12.10 -52.34
N LEU A 37 57.53 -11.30 -52.39
CA LEU A 37 56.15 -11.73 -52.11
C LEU A 37 55.67 -12.77 -53.11
N LYS A 38 56.02 -12.62 -54.39
CA LYS A 38 55.69 -13.59 -55.44
C LYS A 38 56.36 -14.94 -55.17
N SER A 39 57.63 -14.92 -54.77
CA SER A 39 58.39 -16.14 -54.46
C SER A 39 57.89 -16.80 -53.18
N GLU A 40 57.50 -16.01 -52.17
CA GLU A 40 56.91 -16.52 -50.93
C GLU A 40 55.53 -17.14 -51.16
N LEU A 41 54.68 -16.55 -52.02
CA LEU A 41 53.41 -17.14 -52.44
C LEU A 41 53.59 -18.42 -53.27
N GLU A 42 54.54 -18.43 -54.21
CA GLU A 42 54.81 -19.60 -55.07
C GLU A 42 55.43 -20.76 -54.26
N GLY A 43 56.23 -20.45 -53.24
CA GLY A 43 56.80 -21.42 -52.29
C GLY A 43 55.91 -21.72 -51.07
N PHE A 44 54.75 -21.06 -50.96
CA PHE A 44 53.84 -21.25 -49.83
C PHE A 44 53.23 -22.65 -49.89
N SER A 45 53.54 -23.47 -48.89
CA SER A 45 52.94 -24.78 -48.75
C SER A 45 51.73 -24.69 -47.84
N SER A 46 50.56 -25.07 -48.34
CA SER A 46 49.30 -25.08 -47.58
C SER A 46 49.35 -25.97 -46.34
N SER A 47 50.30 -26.90 -46.26
CA SER A 47 50.57 -27.73 -45.08
C SER A 47 51.10 -26.95 -43.87
N LYS A 48 51.61 -25.72 -44.08
CA LYS A 48 52.06 -24.82 -43.00
C LYS A 48 50.89 -24.05 -42.35
N LEU A 49 49.69 -24.10 -42.94
CA LEU A 49 48.49 -23.57 -42.29
C LEU A 49 48.12 -24.46 -41.11
N LYS A 50 47.86 -23.83 -39.95
CA LYS A 50 47.32 -24.55 -38.79
C LYS A 50 45.95 -25.12 -39.17
N ASN A 51 45.71 -26.38 -38.82
CA ASN A 51 44.40 -26.98 -38.98
C ASN A 51 43.40 -26.20 -38.10
N ALA A 52 42.32 -25.70 -38.71
CA ALA A 52 41.25 -25.02 -38.00
C ALA A 52 40.14 -26.04 -37.76
N GLU A 53 40.03 -26.53 -36.53
CA GLU A 53 38.99 -27.49 -36.15
C GLU A 53 37.64 -26.79 -36.08
N THR A 54 36.83 -26.96 -37.12
CA THR A 54 35.46 -26.44 -37.16
C THR A 54 34.54 -27.41 -36.41
N GLN A 55 34.02 -27.00 -35.25
CA GLN A 55 32.97 -27.77 -34.57
C GLN A 55 31.63 -27.56 -35.26
N GLU A 56 31.17 -28.57 -36.00
CA GLU A 56 29.80 -28.63 -36.50
C GLU A 56 28.86 -28.93 -35.32
N LYS A 57 28.13 -27.92 -34.85
CA LYS A 57 27.22 -28.01 -33.71
C LYS A 57 25.87 -28.66 -34.07
N ILE A 58 25.87 -29.66 -34.95
CA ILE A 58 24.68 -30.47 -35.24
C ILE A 58 24.61 -31.55 -34.17
N VAL A 59 24.04 -31.20 -33.03
CA VAL A 59 23.72 -32.18 -32.00
C VAL A 59 22.52 -32.97 -32.51
N LEU A 60 22.69 -34.28 -32.68
CA LEU A 60 21.58 -35.17 -33.01
C LEU A 60 20.57 -35.16 -31.85
N PRO A 61 19.26 -35.25 -32.13
CA PRO A 61 18.26 -35.40 -31.08
C PRO A 61 18.65 -36.53 -30.13
N SER A 62 18.59 -36.28 -28.83
CA SER A 62 18.92 -37.28 -27.84
C SER A 62 17.82 -38.36 -27.79
N ALA A 63 18.14 -39.51 -27.20
CA ALA A 63 17.15 -40.55 -26.97
C ALA A 63 16.00 -40.07 -26.07
N GLU A 64 16.26 -39.09 -25.20
CA GLU A 64 15.27 -38.45 -24.34
C GLU A 64 14.34 -37.55 -25.16
N ASP A 65 14.88 -36.76 -26.10
CA ASP A 65 14.09 -35.90 -26.99
C ASP A 65 13.11 -36.71 -27.84
N LEU A 66 13.57 -37.83 -28.41
CA LEU A 66 12.71 -38.73 -29.20
C LEU A 66 11.65 -39.44 -28.35
N ALA A 67 11.98 -39.79 -27.10
CA ALA A 67 11.03 -40.38 -26.18
C ALA A 67 9.94 -39.36 -25.80
N ALA A 68 10.32 -38.12 -25.50
CA ALA A 68 9.41 -37.02 -25.20
C ALA A 68 8.51 -36.68 -26.41
N GLU A 69 9.07 -36.60 -27.61
CA GLU A 69 8.28 -36.36 -28.82
C GLU A 69 7.25 -37.47 -29.06
N LYS A 70 7.62 -38.72 -28.78
CA LYS A 70 6.70 -39.86 -28.93
C LYS A 70 5.57 -39.82 -27.92
N THR A 71 5.83 -39.44 -26.67
CA THR A 71 4.77 -39.31 -25.65
C THR A 71 3.85 -38.13 -25.94
N GLU A 72 4.39 -37.00 -26.38
CA GLU A 72 3.61 -35.83 -26.80
C GLU A 72 2.71 -36.18 -28.00
N LYS A 73 3.26 -36.81 -29.05
CA LYS A 73 2.49 -37.26 -30.20
C LYS A 73 1.38 -38.23 -29.82
N ALA A 74 1.68 -39.20 -28.95
CA ALA A 74 0.68 -40.15 -28.47
C ALA A 74 -0.45 -39.46 -27.68
N LEU A 75 -0.13 -38.45 -26.87
CA LEU A 75 -1.11 -37.65 -26.14
C LEU A 75 -2.01 -36.85 -27.09
N ILE A 76 -1.41 -36.14 -28.06
CA ILE A 76 -2.14 -35.35 -29.06
C ILE A 76 -3.06 -36.24 -29.88
N GLU A 77 -2.57 -37.39 -30.36
CA GLU A 77 -3.39 -38.36 -31.08
C GLU A 77 -4.51 -38.92 -30.21
N GLY A 78 -4.24 -39.19 -28.93
CA GLY A 78 -5.24 -39.66 -27.97
C GLY A 78 -6.37 -38.66 -27.77
N ILE A 79 -6.05 -37.37 -27.66
CA ILE A 79 -7.04 -36.29 -27.55
C ILE A 79 -7.79 -36.11 -28.88
N ALA A 80 -7.09 -36.14 -30.02
CA ALA A 80 -7.69 -35.99 -31.34
C ALA A 80 -8.68 -37.13 -31.68
N LYS A 81 -8.38 -38.36 -31.23
CA LYS A 81 -9.22 -39.54 -31.40
C LYS A 81 -10.21 -39.73 -30.23
N PHE A 82 -10.20 -38.84 -29.24
CA PHE A 82 -11.07 -38.94 -28.09
C PHE A 82 -12.53 -38.80 -28.53
N ASP A 83 -13.35 -39.78 -28.16
CA ASP A 83 -14.76 -39.78 -28.47
C ASP A 83 -15.53 -39.11 -27.32
N PRO A 84 -16.08 -37.89 -27.53
CA PRO A 84 -16.82 -37.19 -26.50
C PRO A 84 -18.11 -37.92 -26.09
N ALA A 85 -18.64 -38.85 -26.90
CA ALA A 85 -19.78 -39.67 -26.54
C ALA A 85 -19.48 -40.68 -25.41
N LYS A 86 -18.19 -40.93 -25.11
CA LYS A 86 -17.77 -41.76 -23.97
C LYS A 86 -17.77 -40.99 -22.66
N LEU A 87 -17.88 -39.66 -22.69
CA LEU A 87 -18.08 -38.88 -21.48
C LEU A 87 -19.47 -39.17 -20.92
N LYS A 88 -19.55 -39.36 -19.60
CA LYS A 88 -20.84 -39.43 -18.92
C LYS A 88 -21.54 -38.08 -19.07
N HIS A 89 -22.80 -38.11 -19.48
CA HIS A 89 -23.62 -36.91 -19.51
C HIS A 89 -23.80 -36.41 -18.07
N THR A 90 -23.31 -35.19 -17.82
CA THR A 90 -23.54 -34.48 -16.57
C THR A 90 -24.53 -33.35 -16.86
N GLU A 91 -25.74 -33.47 -16.35
CA GLU A 91 -26.76 -32.42 -16.44
C GLU A 91 -26.39 -31.28 -15.50
N THR A 92 -25.91 -30.16 -16.03
CA THR A 92 -25.63 -28.96 -15.25
C THR A 92 -26.92 -28.19 -15.03
N GLN A 93 -27.51 -28.32 -13.84
CA GLN A 93 -28.69 -27.55 -13.43
C GLN A 93 -28.25 -26.19 -12.86
N GLU A 94 -28.38 -25.12 -13.65
CA GLU A 94 -28.28 -23.74 -13.14
C GLU A 94 -29.52 -23.45 -12.28
N LYS A 95 -29.36 -23.58 -10.96
CA LYS A 95 -30.41 -23.22 -10.01
C LYS A 95 -30.39 -21.71 -9.84
N ASN A 96 -31.27 -21.03 -10.57
CA ASN A 96 -31.67 -19.65 -10.27
C ASN A 96 -33.06 -19.68 -9.59
N PRO A 97 -33.17 -20.22 -8.36
CA PRO A 97 -34.46 -20.34 -7.70
C PRO A 97 -35.04 -18.94 -7.47
N LEU A 98 -36.33 -18.79 -7.77
CA LEU A 98 -37.04 -17.57 -7.42
C LEU A 98 -36.98 -17.37 -5.90
N PRO A 99 -36.86 -16.12 -5.43
CA PRO A 99 -36.94 -15.84 -4.00
C PRO A 99 -38.24 -16.40 -3.44
N ASP A 100 -38.12 -17.04 -2.27
CA ASP A 100 -39.26 -17.63 -1.59
C ASP A 100 -40.13 -16.53 -0.93
N LYS A 101 -41.30 -16.94 -0.44
CA LYS A 101 -42.25 -16.04 0.20
C LYS A 101 -41.64 -15.32 1.41
N ASP A 102 -40.74 -15.98 2.13
CA ASP A 102 -40.11 -15.46 3.32
C ASP A 102 -39.08 -14.37 2.97
N ALA A 103 -38.26 -14.58 1.94
CA ALA A 103 -37.33 -13.58 1.41
C ALA A 103 -38.06 -12.32 0.92
N VAL A 104 -39.17 -12.48 0.18
CA VAL A 104 -40.00 -11.36 -0.27
C VAL A 104 -40.62 -10.62 0.92
N GLN A 105 -41.07 -11.34 1.94
CA GLN A 105 -41.67 -10.73 3.12
C GLN A 105 -40.62 -9.97 3.96
N GLN A 106 -39.42 -10.53 4.12
CA GLN A 106 -38.29 -9.88 4.79
C GLN A 106 -37.91 -8.58 4.07
N GLU A 107 -37.76 -8.62 2.74
CA GLU A 107 -37.47 -7.44 1.93
C GLU A 107 -38.54 -6.36 2.10
N LYS A 108 -39.82 -6.75 2.09
CA LYS A 108 -40.94 -5.82 2.32
C LYS A 108 -40.88 -5.19 3.71
N THR A 109 -40.54 -5.96 4.75
CA THR A 109 -40.38 -5.41 6.11
C THR A 109 -39.21 -4.43 6.19
N HIS A 110 -38.11 -4.70 5.50
CA HIS A 110 -36.94 -3.83 5.45
C HIS A 110 -37.26 -2.50 4.75
N GLN A 111 -37.88 -2.57 3.57
CA GLN A 111 -38.36 -1.40 2.83
C GLN A 111 -39.32 -0.54 3.66
N ASN A 112 -40.27 -1.16 4.37
CA ASN A 112 -41.20 -0.41 5.22
C ASN A 112 -40.46 0.32 6.35
N LEU A 113 -39.49 -0.32 7.00
CA LEU A 113 -38.69 0.30 8.06
C LEU A 113 -37.90 1.50 7.52
N LEU A 114 -37.22 1.32 6.38
CA LEU A 114 -36.47 2.37 5.70
C LEU A 114 -37.37 3.56 5.37
N SER A 115 -38.51 3.30 4.72
CA SER A 115 -39.45 4.36 4.33
C SER A 115 -40.01 5.12 5.54
N GLY A 116 -40.27 4.42 6.64
CA GLY A 116 -40.75 5.01 7.90
C GLY A 116 -39.71 5.91 8.56
N VAL A 117 -38.42 5.58 8.47
CA VAL A 117 -37.33 6.42 8.98
C VAL A 117 -37.07 7.61 8.06
N GLU A 118 -37.08 7.39 6.74
CA GLU A 118 -36.85 8.44 5.74
C GLU A 118 -37.91 9.55 5.83
N HIS A 119 -39.18 9.18 5.98
CA HIS A 119 -40.30 10.11 6.06
C HIS A 119 -40.72 10.42 7.51
N PHE A 120 -39.85 10.15 8.48
CA PHE A 120 -40.16 10.36 9.88
C PHE A 120 -40.33 11.85 10.19
N ASP A 121 -41.54 12.24 10.58
CA ASP A 121 -41.85 13.62 10.97
C ASP A 121 -41.28 13.94 12.36
N LYS A 122 -40.16 14.67 12.36
CA LYS A 122 -39.47 15.13 13.58
C LYS A 122 -40.35 16.03 14.45
N THR A 123 -41.38 16.68 13.90
CA THR A 123 -42.28 17.53 14.68
C THR A 123 -43.18 16.73 15.63
N THR A 124 -43.35 15.43 15.38
CA THR A 124 -44.07 14.49 16.27
C THR A 124 -43.24 14.06 17.48
N MET A 125 -41.92 14.35 17.50
CA MET A 125 -41.08 14.03 18.65
C MET A 125 -41.36 15.00 19.79
N LYS A 126 -41.46 14.46 21.01
CA LYS A 126 -41.54 15.29 22.22
C LYS A 126 -40.23 16.07 22.38
N HIS A 127 -40.32 17.39 22.53
CA HIS A 127 -39.17 18.20 22.88
C HIS A 127 -38.65 17.83 24.27
N ALA A 128 -37.38 17.45 24.34
CA ALA A 128 -36.68 17.30 25.61
C ALA A 128 -36.18 18.69 26.05
N GLN A 129 -36.84 19.28 27.03
CA GLN A 129 -36.36 20.50 27.67
C GLN A 129 -35.24 20.13 28.64
N THR A 130 -33.98 20.31 28.24
CA THR A 130 -32.82 20.15 29.12
C THR A 130 -32.64 21.39 29.97
N SER A 131 -32.89 21.29 31.28
CA SER A 131 -32.53 22.34 32.24
C SER A 131 -31.11 22.12 32.75
N GLU A 132 -30.16 22.96 32.35
CA GLU A 132 -28.87 23.05 33.02
C GLU A 132 -29.08 23.71 34.39
N LYS A 133 -28.77 23.00 35.48
CA LYS A 133 -28.83 23.58 36.83
C LYS A 133 -27.61 24.48 37.06
N ILE A 134 -27.64 25.69 36.51
CA ILE A 134 -26.80 26.78 37.00
C ILE A 134 -27.49 27.29 38.28
N ILE A 135 -27.22 26.63 39.41
CA ILE A 135 -27.63 27.17 40.71
C ILE A 135 -26.69 28.34 41.00
N LEU A 136 -27.22 29.57 40.89
CA LEU A 136 -26.55 30.73 41.44
C LEU A 136 -26.35 30.48 42.94
N PRO A 137 -25.17 30.77 43.51
CA PRO A 137 -24.96 30.62 44.95
C PRO A 137 -26.02 31.43 45.69
N ASN A 138 -26.69 30.80 46.66
CA ASN A 138 -27.73 31.44 47.46
C ASN A 138 -27.13 32.61 48.26
N THR A 139 -27.95 33.59 48.61
CA THR A 139 -27.54 34.76 49.40
C THR A 139 -26.82 34.38 50.69
N GLU A 140 -27.26 33.32 51.38
CA GLU A 140 -26.60 32.81 52.58
C GLU A 140 -25.16 32.35 52.32
N VAL A 141 -24.89 31.69 51.20
CA VAL A 141 -23.55 31.21 50.83
C VAL A 141 -22.64 32.41 50.54
N ILE A 142 -23.16 33.43 49.85
CA ILE A 142 -22.44 34.67 49.55
C ILE A 142 -22.11 35.44 50.84
N GLU A 143 -23.06 35.55 51.75
CA GLU A 143 -22.86 36.22 53.04
C GLU A 143 -21.86 35.48 53.92
N GLN A 144 -21.93 34.14 53.96
CA GLN A 144 -20.98 33.31 54.69
C GLN A 144 -19.56 33.44 54.13
N GLU A 145 -19.39 33.38 52.81
CA GLU A 145 -18.10 33.56 52.14
C GLU A 145 -17.53 34.96 52.39
N LYS A 146 -18.38 35.99 52.30
CA LYS A 146 -17.98 37.38 52.61
C LYS A 146 -17.57 37.55 54.07
N ALA A 147 -18.30 36.95 55.01
CA ALA A 147 -17.97 36.97 56.42
C ALA A 147 -16.63 36.27 56.70
N GLN A 148 -16.42 35.10 56.08
CA GLN A 148 -15.16 34.37 56.17
C GLN A 148 -14.00 35.19 55.59
N SER A 149 -14.17 35.76 54.39
CA SER A 149 -13.15 36.61 53.75
C SER A 149 -12.78 37.81 54.63
N ASN A 150 -13.77 38.49 55.21
CA ASN A 150 -13.53 39.60 56.13
C ASN A 150 -12.76 39.17 57.37
N LEU A 151 -13.10 38.02 57.96
CA LEU A 151 -12.39 37.47 59.13
C LEU A 151 -10.92 37.18 58.80
N LEU A 152 -10.65 36.51 57.68
CA LEU A 152 -9.28 36.24 57.25
C LEU A 152 -8.50 37.53 57.02
N SER A 153 -9.09 38.51 56.33
CA SER A 153 -8.44 39.80 56.09
C SER A 153 -8.13 40.55 57.39
N GLY A 154 -9.00 40.45 58.40
CA GLY A 154 -8.80 41.06 59.71
C GLY A 154 -7.65 40.42 60.48
N ILE A 155 -7.46 39.10 60.35
CA ILE A 155 -6.33 38.36 60.95
C ILE A 155 -5.04 38.68 60.19
N GLU A 156 -5.06 38.66 58.86
CA GLU A 156 -3.89 38.92 58.02
C GLU A 156 -3.33 40.34 58.24
N ASN A 157 -4.23 41.32 58.38
CA ASN A 157 -3.85 42.73 58.59
C ASN A 157 -3.86 43.12 60.08
N PHE A 158 -3.90 42.15 61.01
CA PHE A 158 -3.92 42.45 62.44
C PHE A 158 -2.56 43.00 62.90
N ASP A 159 -2.58 44.24 63.38
CA ASP A 159 -1.40 44.88 63.94
C ASP A 159 -1.17 44.43 65.40
N SER A 160 -0.20 43.54 65.58
CA SER A 160 0.18 43.00 66.90
C SER A 160 0.68 44.07 67.88
N THR A 161 1.10 45.25 67.40
CA THR A 161 1.56 46.34 68.29
C THR A 161 0.40 47.00 69.05
N LYS A 162 -0.85 46.78 68.60
CA LYS A 162 -2.06 47.24 69.30
C LYS A 162 -2.47 46.33 70.46
N LEU A 163 -1.81 45.19 70.64
CA LEU A 163 -2.04 44.34 71.81
C LEU A 163 -1.51 45.04 73.07
N LYS A 164 -2.37 45.15 74.08
CA LYS A 164 -1.96 45.68 75.39
C LYS A 164 -1.01 44.70 76.06
N HIS A 165 0.04 45.22 76.69
CA HIS A 165 0.93 44.40 77.51
C HIS A 165 0.12 43.77 78.66
N ALA A 166 0.26 42.45 78.82
CA ALA A 166 -0.32 41.69 79.92
C ALA A 166 0.81 40.96 80.64
N GLU A 167 1.01 41.28 81.92
CA GLU A 167 1.95 40.57 82.78
C GLU A 167 1.29 39.27 83.27
N THR A 168 1.76 38.13 82.79
CA THR A 168 1.29 36.82 83.22
C THR A 168 2.05 36.36 84.46
N GLN A 169 1.38 36.18 85.60
CA GLN A 169 1.97 35.53 86.76
C GLN A 169 1.74 34.01 86.69
N GLU A 170 2.77 33.29 86.26
CA GLU A 170 2.80 31.83 86.39
C GLU A 170 3.11 31.46 87.84
N LYS A 171 2.07 31.14 88.60
CA LYS A 171 2.22 30.57 89.95
C LYS A 171 2.53 29.09 89.77
N ASN A 172 3.80 28.75 89.74
CA ASN A 172 4.27 27.39 89.98
C ASN A 172 4.83 27.31 91.42
N PRO A 173 3.98 27.34 92.47
CA PRO A 173 4.47 27.10 93.82
C PRO A 173 4.94 25.65 93.91
N LEU A 174 6.21 25.46 94.27
CA LEU A 174 6.74 24.13 94.56
C LEU A 174 5.90 23.51 95.70
N PRO A 175 5.50 22.23 95.61
CA PRO A 175 4.74 21.57 96.65
C PRO A 175 5.46 21.71 97.99
N THR A 176 4.74 22.18 99.02
CA THR A 176 5.28 22.25 100.37
C THR A 176 5.50 20.86 100.94
N LYS A 177 6.47 20.73 101.86
CA LYS A 177 6.87 19.43 102.44
C LYS A 177 5.68 18.70 103.08
N GLU A 178 4.72 19.43 103.67
CA GLU A 178 3.52 18.82 104.25
C GLU A 178 2.70 18.07 103.20
N VAL A 179 2.53 18.64 102.00
CA VAL A 179 1.79 18.01 100.90
C VAL A 179 2.51 16.74 100.44
N ILE A 180 3.84 16.79 100.34
CA ILE A 180 4.65 15.65 99.94
C ILE A 180 4.57 14.50 100.97
N ASP A 181 4.60 14.81 102.27
CA ASP A 181 4.54 13.80 103.32
C ASP A 181 3.12 13.20 103.46
N GLN A 182 2.08 13.99 103.21
CA GLN A 182 0.69 13.53 103.18
C GLN A 182 0.44 12.56 102.01
N GLU A 183 1.06 12.81 100.85
CA GLU A 183 0.98 11.91 99.69
C GLU A 183 1.81 10.63 99.86
N LYS A 184 2.94 10.71 100.58
CA LYS A 184 3.76 9.52 100.91
C LYS A 184 3.13 8.59 101.94
N SER A 185 2.12 9.05 102.68
CA SER A 185 1.45 8.27 103.72
C SER A 185 0.08 7.72 103.30
N ALA A 186 -0.38 8.06 102.09
CA ALA A 186 -1.52 7.43 101.41
C ALA A 186 -1.06 6.21 100.59
#